data_AF-A0A177CM57-F1
#
_entry.id   AF-A0A177CM57-F1
#
_cell.length_a   1.000
_cell.length_b   1.000
_cell.length_c   1.000
_cell.angle_alpha   90.00
_cell.angle_beta   90.00
_cell.angle_gamma   90.00
#
_symmetry.space_group_name_H-M   'P 1'
#
loop_
_entity.id
_entity.type
_entity.pdbx_description
1 polymer ?
#
loop_
_entity_poly.entity_id
_entity_poly.type
_entity_poly.pdbx_seq_one_letter_code
_entity_poly.pdbx_strand_id
1 'polypeptide(L)'
;MSDLDREIIREQLAVYPDNKFGFVVYRLAYRDDSEWARFMDWLNRRVRQVLKNEGEDDLFTHIDWTVQEDTQLEGATTSQVRS
;
A
#
# COMPACT_ATOMS: atom_id res chain seq x y z
N MET A 1 -11.39 3.86 4.54
CA MET A 1 -11.50 2.40 4.76
C MET A 1 -12.87 2.14 5.35
N SER A 2 -13.59 1.09 4.97
CA SER A 2 -14.90 0.83 5.61
C SER A 2 -14.70 0.34 7.05
N ASP A 3 -15.73 0.49 7.87
CA ASP A 3 -15.70 0.01 9.26
C ASP A 3 -15.47 -1.51 9.32
N LEU A 4 -16.03 -2.25 8.34
CA LEU A 4 -15.86 -3.69 8.21
C LEU A 4 -14.41 -4.06 7.88
N ASP A 5 -13.77 -3.33 6.96
CA ASP A 5 -12.36 -3.57 6.62
C ASP A 5 -11.45 -3.37 7.85
N ARG A 6 -11.74 -2.34 8.66
CA ARG A 6 -11.01 -2.07 9.91
C ARG A 6 -11.11 -3.22 10.88
N GLU A 7 -12.32 -3.72 11.11
CA GLU A 7 -12.52 -4.82 12.05
C GLU A 7 -11.76 -6.08 11.61
N ILE A 8 -11.86 -6.44 10.32
CA ILE A 8 -11.16 -7.60 9.76
C ILE A 8 -9.64 -7.45 9.93
N ILE A 9 -9.08 -6.28 9.64
CA ILE A 9 -7.64 -6.02 9.81
C ILE A 9 -7.25 -6.16 11.28
N ARG A 10 -8.04 -5.60 12.20
CA ARG A 10 -7.80 -5.66 13.65
C ARG A 10 -7.84 -7.09 14.17
N GLU A 11 -8.83 -7.88 13.76
CA GLU A 11 -8.94 -9.31 14.11
C GLU A 11 -7.73 -10.10 13.60
N GLN A 12 -7.31 -9.87 12.35
CA GLN A 12 -6.13 -10.53 11.80
C GLN A 12 -4.85 -10.19 12.55
N LEU A 13 -4.66 -8.91 12.92
CA LEU A 13 -3.48 -8.48 13.69
C LEU A 13 -3.52 -8.96 15.14
N ALA A 14 -4.69 -9.19 15.72
CA ALA A 14 -4.81 -9.79 17.05
C ALA A 14 -4.34 -11.26 17.07
N VAL A 15 -4.61 -12.00 15.99
CA VAL A 15 -4.17 -13.40 15.83
C VAL A 15 -2.72 -13.48 15.35
N TYR A 16 -2.32 -12.57 14.45
CA TYR A 16 -1.00 -12.53 13.82
C TYR A 16 -0.40 -11.12 13.90
N PRO A 17 0.23 -10.76 15.03
CA PRO A 17 0.74 -9.41 15.26
C PRO A 17 1.81 -8.97 14.25
N ASP A 18 2.59 -9.90 13.71
CA ASP A 18 3.63 -9.56 12.74
C ASP A 18 3.13 -9.43 11.30
N ASN A 19 1.84 -9.72 11.05
CA ASN A 19 1.28 -9.60 9.72
C ASN A 19 1.38 -8.16 9.21
N LYS A 20 1.69 -8.08 7.92
CA LYS A 20 1.68 -6.85 7.16
C LYS A 20 0.48 -6.83 6.24
N PHE A 21 -0.03 -5.63 5.99
CA PHE A 21 -1.10 -5.41 5.02
C PHE A 21 -0.73 -4.22 4.14
N GLY A 22 -1.33 -4.13 2.97
CA GLY A 22 -1.05 -3.06 2.02
C GLY A 22 -1.62 -3.38 0.66
N PHE A 23 -1.34 -2.50 -0.28
CA PHE A 23 -1.67 -2.71 -1.68
C PHE A 23 -0.43 -3.17 -2.44
N VAL A 24 -0.67 -3.98 -3.46
CA VAL A 24 0.32 -4.22 -4.50
C VAL A 24 0.44 -2.95 -5.33
N VAL A 25 1.64 -2.41 -5.46
CA VAL A 25 1.91 -1.19 -6.21
C VAL A 25 2.77 -1.51 -7.43
N TYR A 26 2.22 -1.32 -8.62
CA TYR A 26 2.96 -1.56 -9.86
C TYR A 26 3.72 -0.30 -10.29
N ARG A 27 5.05 -0.37 -10.29
CA ARG A 27 5.93 0.69 -10.76
C ARG A 27 6.19 0.52 -12.26
N LEU A 28 5.28 1.04 -13.09
CA LEU A 28 5.34 0.87 -14.56
C LEU A 28 5.62 2.17 -15.31
N ALA A 29 5.40 3.32 -14.67
CA ALA A 29 5.44 4.64 -15.34
C ALA A 29 6.65 5.49 -14.96
N TYR A 30 7.39 5.12 -13.92
CA TYR A 30 8.51 5.90 -13.41
C TYR A 30 9.83 5.35 -13.94
N ARG A 31 10.43 6.07 -14.90
CA ARG A 31 11.75 5.76 -15.45
C ARG A 31 12.90 6.11 -14.51
N ASP A 32 12.64 6.93 -13.50
CA ASP A 32 13.63 7.43 -12.54
C ASP A 32 13.29 7.00 -11.11
N ASP A 33 14.28 6.43 -10.42
CA ASP A 33 14.21 6.06 -9.01
C ASP A 33 13.94 7.28 -8.12
N SER A 34 14.38 8.48 -8.52
CA SER A 34 14.17 9.71 -7.75
C SER A 34 12.70 10.16 -7.74
N GLU A 35 12.03 10.06 -8.89
CA GLU A 35 10.59 10.35 -9.00
C GLU A 35 9.77 9.30 -8.25
N TRP A 36 10.17 8.04 -8.36
CA TRP A 36 9.57 6.95 -7.61
C TRP A 36 9.70 7.15 -6.08
N ALA A 37 10.88 7.51 -5.60
CA ALA A 37 11.12 7.78 -4.19
C ALA A 37 10.25 8.94 -3.68
N ARG A 38 10.08 10.00 -4.47
CA ARG A 38 9.18 11.11 -4.14
C ARG A 38 7.72 10.68 -4.05
N PHE A 39 7.27 9.81 -4.95
CA PHE A 39 5.93 9.24 -4.90
C PHE A 39 5.73 8.39 -3.64
N MET A 40 6.67 7.50 -3.33
CA MET A 40 6.58 6.65 -2.14
C MET A 40 6.64 7.45 -0.83
N ASP A 41 7.45 8.51 -0.75
CA ASP A 41 7.45 9.42 0.41
C ASP A 41 6.10 10.12 0.57
N TRP A 42 5.54 10.65 -0.54
CA TRP A 42 4.23 11.27 -0.53
C TRP A 42 3.12 10.29 -0.11
N LEU A 43 3.12 9.07 -0.67
CA LEU A 43 2.15 8.02 -0.37
C LEU A 43 2.17 7.67 1.12
N ASN A 44 3.35 7.39 1.67
CA ASN A 44 3.51 7.03 3.08
C ASN A 44 3.06 8.16 4.02
N ARG A 45 3.44 9.41 3.73
CA ARG A 45 2.99 10.57 4.51
C ARG A 45 1.48 10.72 4.47
N ARG A 46 0.88 10.57 3.29
CA ARG A 46 -0.56 10.70 3.10
C ARG A 46 -1.31 9.63 3.88
N VAL A 47 -0.88 8.37 3.77
CA VAL A 47 -1.54 7.24 4.46
C VAL A 47 -1.41 7.39 5.97
N ARG A 48 -0.22 7.72 6.48
CA ARG A 48 -0.03 7.98 7.91
C ARG A 48 -0.94 9.10 8.42
N GLN A 49 -1.06 10.20 7.67
CA GLN A 49 -1.92 11.31 8.06
C GLN A 49 -3.40 10.89 8.13
N VAL A 50 -3.87 10.08 7.18
CA VAL A 50 -5.25 9.57 7.18
C VAL A 50 -5.49 8.67 8.39
N LEU A 51 -4.61 7.70 8.62
CA LEU A 51 -4.71 6.81 9.78
C LEU A 51 -4.70 7.58 11.10
N LYS A 52 -3.80 8.55 11.24
CA LYS A 52 -3.74 9.42 12.42
C LYS A 52 -5.05 10.19 12.64
N ASN A 53 -5.66 10.70 11.59
CA ASN A 53 -6.93 11.41 11.67
C ASN A 53 -8.10 10.48 12.04
N GLU A 54 -8.01 9.20 11.70
CA GLU A 54 -8.99 8.17 12.06
C GLU A 54 -8.72 7.54 13.45
N GLY A 55 -7.61 7.88 14.12
CA GLY A 55 -7.23 7.29 15.41
C GLY A 55 -6.51 5.95 15.31
N GLU A 56 -6.04 5.58 14.12
CA GLU A 56 -5.50 4.27 13.74
C GLU A 56 -3.99 4.35 13.38
N ASP A 57 -3.24 5.30 13.96
CA ASP A 57 -1.81 5.54 13.60
C ASP A 57 -0.93 4.31 13.87
N ASP A 58 -1.32 3.44 14.81
CA ASP A 58 -0.63 2.19 15.12
C ASP A 58 -0.62 1.21 13.95
N LEU A 59 -1.70 1.18 13.15
CA LEU A 59 -1.81 0.36 11.96
C LEU A 59 -0.75 0.70 10.90
N PHE A 60 -0.19 1.91 10.91
CA PHE A 60 0.86 2.32 9.97
C PHE A 60 2.10 1.43 10.06
N THR A 61 2.41 0.88 11.23
CA THR A 61 3.57 0.00 11.44
C THR A 61 3.43 -1.37 10.78
N HIS A 62 2.21 -1.74 10.39
CA HIS A 62 1.89 -2.97 9.69
C HIS A 62 1.76 -2.76 8.19
N ILE A 63 1.91 -1.54 7.69
CA ILE A 63 1.83 -1.28 6.26
C ILE A 63 3.11 -1.77 5.56
N ASP A 64 2.92 -2.60 4.54
CA ASP A 64 3.96 -3.00 3.60
C ASP A 64 3.42 -2.90 2.17
N TRP A 65 4.07 -2.06 1.36
CA TRP A 65 3.70 -1.91 -0.05
C TRP A 65 4.45 -2.96 -0.86
N THR A 66 3.73 -3.96 -1.36
CA THR A 66 4.31 -4.95 -2.27
C THR A 66 4.53 -4.30 -3.64
N VAL A 67 5.69 -3.67 -3.82
CA VAL A 67 6.05 -3.01 -5.08
C VAL A 67 6.45 -4.07 -6.10
N GLN A 68 5.83 -4.02 -7.27
CA GLN A 68 6.17 -4.86 -8.41
C GLN A 68 6.69 -3.98 -9.56
N GLU A 69 7.87 -4.30 -10.04
CA GLU A 69 8.49 -3.68 -11.20
C GLU A 69 8.69 -4.79 -12.25
N ASP A 70 7.67 -4.99 -13.08
CA ASP A 70 7.72 -5.92 -14.18
C ASP A 70 7.63 -5.15 -15.50
N THR A 71 8.77 -5.08 -16.20
CA THR A 71 8.88 -4.43 -17.51
C THR A 71 7.93 -5.03 -18.57
N GLN A 72 7.46 -6.27 -18.39
CA GLN A 72 6.49 -6.89 -19.30
C GLN A 72 5.11 -6.25 -19.20
N LEU A 73 4.82 -5.57 -18.09
CA LEU A 73 3.57 -4.87 -17.85
C LEU A 73 3.63 -3.39 -18.30
N GLU A 74 4.74 -2.92 -18.86
CA GLU A 74 4.81 -1.57 -19.43
C GLU A 74 3.77 -1.40 -20.55
N GLY A 75 2.90 -0.42 -20.41
CA GLY A 75 1.78 -0.19 -21.35
C GLY A 75 0.61 -1.17 -21.20
N ALA A 76 0.65 -2.08 -20.22
CA ALA A 76 -0.46 -2.96 -19.94
C ALA A 76 -1.68 -2.18 -19.42
N THR A 77 -2.86 -2.63 -19.84
CA THR A 77 -4.14 -2.14 -19.32
C THR A 77 -4.41 -2.69 -17.93
N THR A 78 -5.31 -2.05 -17.19
CA THR A 78 -5.72 -2.51 -15.86
C THR A 78 -6.27 -3.93 -15.84
N SER A 79 -6.91 -4.39 -16.91
CA SER A 79 -7.39 -5.77 -17.01
C SER A 79 -6.27 -6.79 -17.19
N GLN A 80 -5.19 -6.43 -17.90
CA GLN A 80 -4.03 -7.30 -18.11
C GLN A 80 -3.17 -7.44 -16.85
N VAL A 81 -3.16 -6.42 -15.99
CA VAL A 81 -2.46 -6.48 -14.69
C VAL A 81 -3.25 -7.28 -13.64
N ARG A 82 -4.56 -7.48 -13.85
CA ARG A 82 -5.47 -8.12 -12.88
C ARG A 82 -5.89 -9.54 -13.25
N SER A 83 -5.50 -10.03 -14.42
CA SER A 83 -5.78 -11.39 -14.90
C SER A 83 -4.83 -12.40 -14.28
#